data_AF-A0A327Z5E7-F1
#
_entry.id   AF-A0A327Z5E7-F1
#
_cell.length_a   1.000
_cell.length_b   1.000
_cell.length_c   1.000
_cell.angle_alpha   90.00
_cell.angle_beta   90.00
_cell.angle_gamma   90.00
#
_symmetry.space_group_name_H-M   'P 1'
#
loop_
_entity.id
_entity.type
_entity.pdbx_description
1 polymer ?
#
loop_
_entity_poly.entity_id
_entity_poly.type
_entity_poly.pdbx_seq_one_letter_code
_entity_poly.pdbx_strand_id
1 'polypeptide(L)'
;MLLGEITCPSGELVLMDGGYLDLWSGDRSPDDTAEPGTVAAADFEIAGLHAAAAARSFARQSGLYLYDIPQHGVAKIHASFAEHCRERNFQAQLRLFPRRVPHRDRFRRAIKGGDPDFLITGVPVVPVGKVPSDRPLPVIAIRGANSWREIQVLFGGGAPVKTRQLGSIFVDHARFVFADVDALGQWVHEETLDGLADLVFWGRDEEQVAAEFHAKRTGTPGDDNFGWLNLPDEKAYQQAVRLQHRQHAEPEVKFAFDFRPHSHHWQVMAGVRASAHDAAAVTVGNAEVMMAMTSVGDGVFPVQLDLDAAGKPAAIRIAVGNGD
;
A
#
# COMPACT_ATOMS: atom_id res chain seq x y z
N MET A 1 4.88 -17.64 13.78
CA MET A 1 3.48 -18.01 13.47
C MET A 1 3.23 -17.77 12.01
N LEU A 2 2.50 -18.67 11.34
CA LEU A 2 2.07 -18.45 9.96
C LEU A 2 0.91 -17.45 9.96
N LEU A 3 1.04 -16.38 9.19
CA LEU A 3 -0.03 -15.40 8.98
C LEU A 3 -0.85 -15.75 7.72
N GLY A 4 -0.20 -16.28 6.69
CA GLY A 4 -0.81 -16.62 5.41
C GLY A 4 0.24 -16.93 4.36
N GLU A 5 -0.18 -16.95 3.11
CA GLU A 5 0.70 -17.13 1.95
C GLU A 5 0.36 -16.06 0.89
N ILE A 6 1.37 -15.65 0.14
CA ILE A 6 1.23 -14.80 -1.06
C ILE A 6 1.72 -15.57 -2.27
N THR A 7 1.32 -15.16 -3.47
CA THR A 7 1.95 -15.61 -4.71
C THR A 7 2.46 -14.42 -5.50
N CYS A 8 3.55 -14.61 -6.23
CA CYS A 8 4.18 -13.53 -7.00
C CYS A 8 4.53 -14.02 -8.42
N PRO A 9 3.53 -14.26 -9.30
CA PRO A 9 3.74 -14.81 -10.63
C PRO A 9 4.71 -13.99 -11.52
N SER A 10 4.81 -12.68 -11.30
CA SER A 10 5.75 -11.82 -12.03
C SER A 10 7.19 -11.94 -11.51
N GLY A 11 7.38 -12.46 -10.29
CA GLY A 11 8.65 -12.37 -9.55
C GLY A 11 9.01 -10.95 -9.08
N GLU A 12 8.05 -10.02 -9.17
CA GLU A 12 8.12 -8.61 -8.79
C GLU A 12 7.11 -8.34 -7.65
N LEU A 13 7.61 -8.14 -6.43
CA LEU A 13 6.83 -7.94 -5.20
C LEU A 13 6.95 -6.50 -4.71
N VAL A 14 5.83 -5.88 -4.37
CA VAL A 14 5.79 -4.58 -3.66
C VAL A 14 5.44 -4.76 -2.19
N LEU A 15 6.07 -3.91 -1.37
CA LEU A 15 5.77 -3.75 0.04
C LEU A 15 5.45 -2.28 0.30
N MET A 16 4.27 -2.02 0.84
CA MET A 16 3.82 -0.68 1.18
C MET A 16 2.71 -0.73 2.23
N ASP A 17 2.15 0.43 2.56
CA ASP A 17 0.89 0.50 3.28
C ASP A 17 -0.28 0.09 2.37
N GLY A 18 -1.08 -0.88 2.82
CA GLY A 18 -2.25 -1.34 2.07
C GLY A 18 -3.37 -0.30 1.94
N GLY A 19 -3.35 0.75 2.76
CA GLY A 19 -4.31 1.86 2.71
C GLY A 19 -4.19 2.71 1.45
N TYR A 20 -3.00 2.80 0.84
CA TYR A 20 -2.75 3.62 -0.35
C TYR A 20 -2.88 2.85 -1.69
N LEU A 21 -3.47 1.66 -1.69
CA LEU A 21 -3.60 0.86 -2.92
C LEU A 21 -4.63 1.41 -3.90
N ASP A 22 -5.53 2.28 -3.45
CA ASP A 22 -6.42 3.09 -4.30
C ASP A 22 -5.61 3.97 -5.27
N LEU A 23 -4.44 4.45 -4.84
CA LEU A 23 -3.55 5.28 -5.63
C LEU A 23 -2.77 4.48 -6.69
N TRP A 24 -2.83 3.14 -6.70
CA TRP A 24 -2.04 2.33 -7.63
C TRP A 24 -2.54 2.41 -9.08
N SER A 25 -1.71 2.95 -9.98
CA SER A 25 -2.09 3.15 -11.39
C SER A 25 -1.81 1.93 -12.29
N GLY A 26 -1.05 0.94 -11.83
CA GLY A 26 -0.64 -0.20 -12.65
C GLY A 26 0.20 0.20 -13.86
N ASP A 27 -0.27 -0.16 -15.05
CA ASP A 27 0.31 0.19 -16.35
C ASP A 27 -0.26 1.51 -16.94
N ARG A 28 -1.31 2.05 -16.32
CA ARG A 28 -1.88 3.35 -16.69
C ARG A 28 -1.06 4.48 -16.10
N SER A 29 -1.11 5.64 -16.74
CA SER A 29 -0.54 6.85 -16.14
C SER A 29 -1.33 7.21 -14.88
N PRO A 30 -0.69 7.66 -13.80
CA PRO A 30 -1.41 8.23 -12.66
C PRO A 30 -2.33 9.39 -13.04
N ASP A 31 -2.10 10.04 -14.19
CA ASP A 31 -2.98 11.08 -14.74
C ASP A 31 -4.33 10.53 -15.23
N ASP A 32 -4.40 9.25 -15.60
CA ASP A 32 -5.62 8.58 -16.07
C ASP A 32 -6.49 8.06 -14.93
N THR A 33 -5.90 7.90 -13.74
CA THR A 33 -6.56 7.31 -12.57
C THR A 33 -6.78 8.32 -11.45
N ALA A 34 -6.31 9.56 -11.62
CA ALA A 34 -6.45 10.59 -10.60
C ALA A 34 -7.90 11.03 -10.45
N GLU A 35 -8.35 11.16 -9.20
CA GLU A 35 -9.67 11.70 -8.89
C GLU A 35 -9.78 13.19 -9.26
N PRO A 36 -11.00 13.67 -9.58
CA PRO A 36 -11.26 15.08 -9.77
C PRO A 36 -10.80 15.92 -8.57
N GLY A 37 -10.00 16.95 -8.82
CA GLY A 37 -9.47 17.83 -7.76
C GLY A 37 -8.09 17.45 -7.23
N THR A 38 -7.54 16.30 -7.64
CA THR A 38 -6.15 15.94 -7.35
C THR A 38 -5.19 17.00 -7.90
N VAL A 39 -4.21 17.41 -7.10
CA VAL A 39 -3.18 18.37 -7.53
C VAL A 39 -2.38 17.76 -8.68
N ALA A 40 -2.43 18.40 -9.85
CA ALA A 40 -1.63 17.98 -11.00
C ALA A 40 -0.15 17.90 -10.63
N ALA A 41 0.55 16.89 -11.15
CA ALA A 41 1.96 16.62 -10.86
C ALA A 41 2.71 16.20 -12.12
N ALA A 42 4.03 16.27 -12.05
CA ALA A 42 4.94 15.99 -13.15
C ALA A 42 6.09 15.09 -12.68
N ASP A 43 6.58 14.27 -13.60
CA ASP A 43 7.71 13.37 -13.38
C ASP A 43 8.92 13.82 -14.21
N PHE A 44 10.12 13.65 -13.67
CA PHE A 44 11.37 14.00 -14.32
C PHE A 44 12.37 12.84 -14.33
N GLU A 45 13.16 12.75 -15.39
CA GLU A 45 14.42 12.02 -15.42
C GLU A 45 15.58 12.99 -15.19
N ILE A 46 16.51 12.62 -14.32
CA ILE A 46 17.82 13.25 -14.20
C ILE A 46 18.71 12.65 -15.28
N ALA A 47 19.04 13.44 -16.31
CA ALA A 47 19.79 12.98 -17.47
C ALA A 47 21.09 13.77 -17.68
N GLY A 48 22.08 13.14 -18.32
CA GLY A 48 23.38 13.74 -18.64
C GLY A 48 24.56 12.93 -18.11
N LEU A 49 25.78 13.38 -18.43
CA LEU A 49 27.02 12.68 -18.09
C LEU A 49 27.17 12.47 -16.58
N HIS A 50 26.74 13.45 -15.78
CA HIS A 50 26.86 13.42 -14.32
C HIS A 50 25.55 13.06 -13.60
N ALA A 51 24.57 12.48 -14.30
CA ALA A 51 23.22 12.23 -13.76
C ALA A 51 23.21 11.50 -12.41
N ALA A 52 23.92 10.37 -12.31
CA ALA A 52 23.95 9.57 -11.08
C ALA A 52 24.62 10.28 -9.91
N ALA A 53 25.69 11.04 -10.16
CA ALA A 53 26.35 11.83 -9.12
C ALA A 53 25.49 13.02 -8.67
N ALA A 54 24.83 13.70 -9.63
CA ALA A 54 23.92 14.80 -9.37
C ALA A 54 22.72 14.33 -8.55
N ALA A 55 22.08 13.23 -8.94
CA ALA A 55 20.93 12.65 -8.23
C ALA A 55 21.26 12.30 -6.77
N ARG A 56 22.33 11.53 -6.54
CA ARG A 56 22.76 11.14 -5.18
C ARG A 56 23.06 12.33 -4.27
N SER A 57 23.66 13.39 -4.82
CA SER A 57 24.02 14.57 -4.02
C SER A 57 22.89 15.58 -3.89
N PHE A 58 21.91 15.57 -4.80
CA PHE A 58 20.70 16.39 -4.70
C PHE A 58 19.72 15.82 -3.67
N ALA A 59 19.70 14.48 -3.51
CA ALA A 59 19.08 13.75 -2.40
C ALA A 59 17.61 14.15 -2.13
N ARG A 60 16.82 14.39 -3.19
CA ARG A 60 15.39 14.67 -3.08
C ARG A 60 14.52 13.42 -3.11
N GLN A 61 14.88 12.47 -3.95
CA GLN A 61 14.27 11.14 -4.05
C GLN A 61 15.37 10.14 -4.41
N SER A 62 15.07 8.85 -4.22
CA SER A 62 15.95 7.75 -4.60
C SER A 62 16.10 7.65 -6.12
N GLY A 63 17.31 7.28 -6.58
CA GLY A 63 17.56 7.01 -7.99
C GLY A 63 17.66 8.21 -8.92
N LEU A 64 17.45 7.97 -10.21
CA LEU A 64 17.61 8.95 -11.30
C LEU A 64 16.31 9.67 -11.67
N TYR A 65 15.24 9.48 -10.90
CA TYR A 65 13.92 9.98 -11.24
C TYR A 65 13.36 10.81 -10.10
N LEU A 66 12.62 11.86 -10.45
CA LEU A 66 11.85 12.67 -9.51
C LEU A 66 10.38 12.51 -9.89
N TYR A 67 9.64 11.77 -9.08
CA TYR A 67 8.23 11.49 -9.30
C TYR A 67 7.34 12.44 -8.52
N ASP A 68 6.11 12.63 -9.01
CA ASP A 68 5.03 13.31 -8.32
C ASP A 68 5.38 14.73 -7.84
N ILE A 69 6.16 15.47 -8.63
CA ILE A 69 6.44 16.88 -8.33
C ILE A 69 5.17 17.69 -8.61
N PRO A 70 4.57 18.37 -7.60
CA PRO A 70 3.37 19.14 -7.82
C PRO A 70 3.59 20.21 -8.90
N GLN A 71 2.60 20.46 -9.76
CA GLN A 71 2.71 21.34 -10.92
C GLN A 71 3.17 22.75 -10.52
N HIS A 72 2.70 23.27 -9.39
CA HIS A 72 3.11 24.57 -8.85
C HIS A 72 4.56 24.59 -8.34
N GLY A 73 5.17 23.43 -8.10
CA GLY A 73 6.56 23.25 -7.67
C GLY A 73 7.55 23.01 -8.81
N VAL A 74 7.08 22.79 -10.05
CA VAL A 74 7.94 22.43 -11.20
C VAL A 74 9.02 23.48 -11.48
N ALA A 75 8.67 24.76 -11.53
CA ALA A 75 9.65 25.82 -11.79
C ALA A 75 10.73 25.87 -10.68
N LYS A 76 10.32 25.66 -9.42
CA LYS A 76 11.21 25.67 -8.26
C LYS A 76 12.18 24.48 -8.30
N ILE A 77 11.71 23.27 -8.63
CA ILE A 77 12.59 22.09 -8.68
C ILE A 77 13.62 22.22 -9.81
N HIS A 78 13.21 22.74 -10.98
CA HIS A 78 14.13 23.00 -12.09
C HIS A 78 15.23 23.98 -11.72
N ALA A 79 14.86 25.12 -11.11
CA ALA A 79 15.82 26.13 -10.69
C ALA A 79 16.80 25.57 -9.64
N SER A 80 16.27 24.87 -8.62
CA SER A 80 17.08 24.28 -7.56
C SER A 80 18.04 23.19 -8.08
N PHE A 81 17.60 22.35 -9.02
CA PHE A 81 18.47 21.34 -9.60
C PHE A 81 19.55 21.96 -10.51
N ALA A 82 19.21 22.97 -11.31
CA ALA A 82 20.16 23.68 -12.15
C ALA A 82 21.23 24.41 -11.31
N GLU A 83 20.83 25.03 -10.20
CA GLU A 83 21.75 25.62 -9.22
C GLU A 83 22.71 24.57 -8.63
N HIS A 84 22.17 23.46 -8.12
CA HIS A 84 22.96 22.34 -7.59
C HIS A 84 23.98 21.81 -8.61
N CYS A 85 23.59 21.66 -9.88
CA CYS A 85 24.51 21.24 -10.93
C CYS A 85 25.62 22.27 -11.19
N ARG A 86 25.31 23.57 -11.20
CA ARG A 86 26.31 24.63 -11.41
C ARG A 86 27.33 24.66 -10.27
N GLU A 87 26.88 24.61 -9.02
CA GLU A 87 27.77 24.65 -7.84
C GLU A 87 28.76 23.49 -7.81
N ARG A 88 28.38 22.33 -8.36
CA ARG A 88 29.18 21.10 -8.37
C ARG A 88 29.84 20.79 -9.71
N ASN A 89 29.71 21.68 -10.71
CA ASN A 89 30.17 21.48 -12.08
C ASN A 89 29.63 20.17 -12.72
N PHE A 90 28.39 19.81 -12.41
CA PHE A 90 27.73 18.66 -13.04
C PHE A 90 27.13 19.01 -14.40
N GLN A 91 27.20 18.04 -15.31
CA GLN A 91 26.58 18.07 -16.62
C GLN A 91 25.36 17.15 -16.54
N ALA A 92 24.33 17.63 -15.87
CA ALA A 92 23.07 16.95 -15.69
C ALA A 92 21.91 17.96 -15.74
N GLN A 93 20.75 17.51 -16.20
CA GLN A 93 19.53 18.31 -16.32
C GLN A 93 18.30 17.47 -15.97
N LEU A 94 17.22 18.14 -15.59
CA LEU A 94 15.91 17.51 -15.50
C LEU A 94 15.26 17.45 -16.88
N ARG A 95 14.80 16.27 -17.27
CA ARG A 95 13.97 16.04 -18.46
C ARG A 95 12.57 15.67 -18.03
N LEU A 96 11.61 16.51 -18.39
CA LEU A 96 10.19 16.29 -18.11
C LEU A 96 9.67 15.09 -18.91
N PHE A 97 8.93 14.19 -18.26
CA PHE A 97 8.12 13.19 -18.95
C PHE A 97 6.84 13.83 -19.50
N PRO A 98 6.36 13.42 -20.69
CA PRO A 98 5.14 13.97 -21.28
C PRO A 98 3.88 13.65 -20.46
N ARG A 99 3.91 12.58 -19.66
CA ARG A 99 2.87 12.14 -18.73
C ARG A 99 3.52 11.56 -17.49
N ARG A 100 2.80 11.49 -16.36
CA ARG A 100 3.32 10.76 -15.20
C ARG A 100 3.53 9.28 -15.55
N VAL A 101 4.65 8.75 -15.07
CA VAL A 101 5.13 7.39 -15.35
C VAL A 101 4.27 6.39 -14.58
N PRO A 102 3.73 5.34 -15.23
CA PRO A 102 2.97 4.28 -14.56
C PRO A 102 3.72 3.64 -13.39
N HIS A 103 3.02 3.29 -12.31
CA HIS A 103 3.66 2.76 -11.10
C HIS A 103 4.41 1.44 -11.34
N ARG A 104 3.93 0.59 -12.25
CA ARG A 104 4.65 -0.60 -12.71
C ARG A 104 6.02 -0.27 -13.34
N ASP A 105 6.10 0.80 -14.12
CA ASP A 105 7.35 1.24 -14.73
C ASP A 105 8.29 1.90 -13.71
N ARG A 106 7.73 2.61 -12.72
CA ARG A 106 8.51 3.15 -11.59
C ARG A 106 9.17 2.03 -10.80
N PHE A 107 8.44 0.96 -10.48
CA PHE A 107 8.98 -0.24 -9.85
C PHE A 107 10.18 -0.80 -10.63
N ARG A 108 10.02 -1.02 -11.94
CA ARG A 108 11.07 -1.63 -12.79
C ARG A 108 12.31 -0.75 -12.89
N ARG A 109 12.12 0.57 -12.93
CA ARG A 109 13.22 1.54 -12.89
C ARG A 109 13.97 1.46 -11.57
N ALA A 110 13.27 1.39 -10.44
CA ALA A 110 13.88 1.25 -9.12
C ALA A 110 14.66 -0.08 -9.00
N ILE A 111 14.09 -1.21 -9.43
CA ILE A 111 14.81 -2.50 -9.47
C ILE A 111 16.06 -2.42 -10.35
N LYS A 112 15.98 -1.80 -11.53
CA LYS A 112 17.11 -1.64 -12.44
C LYS A 112 18.18 -0.70 -11.87
N GLY A 113 17.78 0.35 -11.17
CA GLY A 113 18.67 1.31 -10.51
C GLY A 113 19.30 0.77 -9.22
N GLY A 114 18.70 -0.26 -8.63
CA GLY A 114 19.04 -0.71 -7.28
C GLY A 114 18.57 0.28 -6.21
N ASP A 115 17.50 1.03 -6.51
CA ASP A 115 16.95 2.04 -5.63
C ASP A 115 16.12 1.39 -4.50
N PRO A 116 16.20 1.91 -3.27
CA PRO A 116 15.52 1.33 -2.10
C PRO A 116 14.00 1.53 -2.11
N ASP A 117 13.53 2.51 -2.89
CA ASP A 117 12.12 2.90 -2.98
C ASP A 117 11.82 3.57 -4.33
N PHE A 118 10.52 3.73 -4.59
CA PHE A 118 9.97 4.67 -5.57
C PHE A 118 8.66 5.25 -5.01
N LEU A 119 8.18 6.36 -5.57
CA LEU A 119 6.93 6.99 -5.11
C LEU A 119 5.72 6.53 -5.93
N ILE A 120 4.57 6.42 -5.26
CA ILE A 120 3.24 6.40 -5.86
C ILE A 120 2.43 7.55 -5.27
N THR A 121 2.12 8.57 -6.07
CA THR A 121 1.42 9.79 -5.61
C THR A 121 2.05 10.37 -4.31
N GLY A 122 3.39 10.39 -4.23
CA GLY A 122 4.11 10.88 -3.04
C GLY A 122 4.34 9.86 -1.91
N VAL A 123 3.75 8.67 -1.98
CA VAL A 123 3.92 7.59 -0.98
C VAL A 123 5.08 6.68 -1.38
N PRO A 124 6.10 6.46 -0.53
CA PRO A 124 7.21 5.56 -0.84
C PRO A 124 6.81 4.07 -0.78
N VAL A 125 7.25 3.32 -1.77
CA VAL A 125 7.02 1.87 -1.94
C VAL A 125 8.36 1.16 -2.03
N VAL A 126 8.52 0.03 -1.32
CA VAL A 126 9.74 -0.78 -1.38
C VAL A 126 9.61 -1.84 -2.49
N PRO A 127 10.45 -1.79 -3.54
CA PRO A 127 10.43 -2.77 -4.61
C PRO A 127 11.30 -3.99 -4.29
N VAL A 128 10.78 -5.19 -4.53
CA VAL A 128 11.50 -6.46 -4.37
C VAL A 128 11.42 -7.28 -5.63
N GLY A 129 12.53 -7.43 -6.35
CA GLY A 129 12.61 -8.25 -7.57
C GLY A 129 13.22 -9.62 -7.33
N LYS A 130 13.06 -10.52 -8.31
CA LYS A 130 13.61 -11.88 -8.31
C LYS A 130 13.05 -12.75 -7.18
N VAL A 131 11.77 -12.54 -6.87
CA VAL A 131 11.00 -13.37 -5.94
C VAL A 131 10.62 -14.69 -6.63
N PRO A 132 10.58 -15.84 -5.94
CA PRO A 132 10.11 -17.08 -6.55
C PRO A 132 8.67 -16.92 -7.07
N SER A 133 8.46 -17.29 -8.33
CA SER A 133 7.21 -17.06 -9.05
C SER A 133 6.42 -18.34 -9.35
N ASP A 134 6.95 -19.48 -8.91
CA ASP A 134 6.45 -20.83 -9.23
C ASP A 134 5.71 -21.48 -8.06
N ARG A 135 5.57 -20.79 -6.93
CA ARG A 135 4.95 -21.31 -5.71
C ARG A 135 4.40 -20.22 -4.79
N PRO A 136 3.49 -20.57 -3.86
CA PRO A 136 3.17 -19.73 -2.72
C PRO A 136 4.37 -19.48 -1.81
N LEU A 137 4.38 -18.30 -1.19
CA LEU A 137 5.42 -17.81 -0.29
C LEU A 137 4.81 -17.60 1.09
N PRO A 138 5.25 -18.35 2.11
CA PRO A 138 4.75 -18.18 3.47
C PRO A 138 5.09 -16.80 4.02
N VAL A 139 4.08 -16.16 4.62
CA VAL A 139 4.25 -14.94 5.42
C VAL A 139 4.13 -15.33 6.88
N ILE A 140 5.19 -15.11 7.65
CA ILE A 140 5.24 -15.47 9.07
C ILE A 140 5.45 -14.23 9.93
N ALA A 141 4.97 -14.27 11.16
CA ALA A 141 5.25 -13.28 12.18
C ALA A 141 5.93 -13.87 13.40
N ILE A 142 6.79 -13.08 14.03
CA ILE A 142 7.43 -13.38 15.31
C ILE A 142 6.88 -12.40 16.34
N ARG A 143 6.35 -12.93 17.45
CA ARG A 143 5.88 -12.10 18.57
C ARG A 143 7.04 -11.51 19.36
N GLY A 144 6.87 -10.26 19.77
CA GLY A 144 7.53 -9.67 20.93
C GLY A 144 6.65 -9.83 22.17
N ALA A 145 6.88 -9.02 23.21
CA ALA A 145 6.09 -9.09 24.44
C ALA A 145 4.58 -8.85 24.22
N ASN A 146 4.23 -7.77 23.52
CA ASN A 146 2.83 -7.31 23.37
C ASN A 146 2.37 -7.12 21.92
N SER A 147 3.26 -7.28 20.95
CA SER A 147 3.02 -6.98 19.53
C SER A 147 3.85 -7.91 18.64
N TRP A 148 3.72 -7.76 17.32
CA TRP A 148 4.69 -8.33 16.39
C TRP A 148 6.04 -7.63 16.59
N ARG A 149 7.08 -8.43 16.78
CA ARG A 149 8.46 -7.97 16.69
C ARG A 149 8.85 -7.84 15.22
N GLU A 150 8.42 -8.79 14.42
CA GLU A 150 8.89 -8.96 13.06
C GLU A 150 7.89 -9.71 12.19
N ILE A 151 7.80 -9.35 10.90
CA ILE A 151 7.08 -10.09 9.87
C ILE A 151 8.06 -10.45 8.76
N GLN A 152 7.97 -11.67 8.24
CA GLN A 152 8.84 -12.17 7.18
C GLN A 152 8.05 -12.78 6.02
N VAL A 153 8.53 -12.55 4.79
CA VAL A 153 8.12 -13.31 3.61
C VAL A 153 9.23 -14.29 3.27
N LEU A 154 8.94 -15.59 3.33
CA LEU A 154 9.93 -16.64 3.11
C LEU A 154 10.01 -17.00 1.63
N PHE A 155 11.22 -16.95 1.06
CA PHE A 155 11.47 -17.32 -0.33
C PHE A 155 11.99 -18.76 -0.48
N GLY A 156 12.51 -19.38 0.58
CA GLY A 156 12.95 -20.78 0.55
C GLY A 156 13.71 -21.21 1.82
N GLY A 157 14.17 -22.47 1.83
CA GLY A 157 14.74 -23.12 3.02
C GLY A 157 16.25 -22.89 3.27
N GLY A 158 16.89 -21.98 2.53
CA GLY A 158 18.29 -21.63 2.78
C GLY A 158 18.43 -20.84 4.08
N ALA A 159 19.33 -21.27 4.97
CA ALA A 159 19.61 -20.51 6.19
C ALA A 159 20.24 -19.15 5.83
N PRO A 160 19.70 -18.04 6.37
CA PRO A 160 20.24 -16.72 6.08
C PRO A 160 21.62 -16.56 6.73
N VAL A 161 22.60 -16.11 5.94
CA VAL A 161 23.98 -15.85 6.42
C VAL A 161 24.40 -14.39 6.26
N LYS A 162 23.62 -13.61 5.50
CA LYS A 162 23.88 -12.18 5.28
C LYS A 162 22.56 -11.42 5.18
N THR A 163 22.49 -10.27 5.85
CA THR A 163 21.36 -9.34 5.75
C THR A 163 21.78 -8.07 5.04
N ARG A 164 20.89 -7.52 4.20
CA ARG A 164 21.05 -6.23 3.52
C ARG A 164 19.82 -5.37 3.76
N GLN A 165 20.01 -4.09 4.08
CA GLN A 165 18.91 -3.14 4.14
C GLN A 165 18.34 -2.93 2.72
N LEU A 166 17.02 -3.05 2.57
CA LEU A 166 16.33 -2.73 1.31
C LEU A 166 15.74 -1.33 1.32
N GLY A 167 15.06 -0.94 2.40
CA GLY A 167 14.34 0.34 2.47
C GLY A 167 13.53 0.41 3.75
N SER A 168 12.46 1.20 3.73
CA SER A 168 11.48 1.27 4.82
C SER A 168 10.08 1.43 4.25
N ILE A 169 9.10 0.81 4.89
CA ILE A 169 7.68 1.03 4.61
C ILE A 169 7.17 2.14 5.53
N PHE A 170 6.49 3.12 4.95
CA PHE A 170 5.81 4.18 5.69
C PHE A 170 4.33 3.81 5.75
N VAL A 171 3.79 3.72 6.95
CA VAL A 171 2.41 3.27 7.20
C VAL A 171 1.66 4.35 7.97
N ASP A 172 0.48 4.69 7.48
CA ASP A 172 -0.51 5.66 8.02
C ASP A 172 -1.91 5.03 8.18
N HIS A 173 -2.11 3.80 7.70
CA HIS A 173 -3.35 3.04 7.85
C HIS A 173 -3.15 1.73 8.65
N ALA A 174 -2.09 1.67 9.46
CA ALA A 174 -1.71 0.56 10.32
C ALA A 174 -1.66 -0.84 9.66
N ARG A 175 -1.43 -0.93 8.34
CA ARG A 175 -1.45 -2.21 7.61
C ARG A 175 -0.34 -2.32 6.57
N PHE A 176 0.35 -3.45 6.55
CA PHE A 176 1.25 -3.82 5.46
C PHE A 176 0.47 -4.50 4.33
N VAL A 177 0.88 -4.27 3.09
CA VAL A 177 0.51 -5.13 1.95
C VAL A 177 1.75 -5.80 1.35
N PHE A 178 1.56 -7.05 0.95
CA PHE A 178 2.48 -7.86 0.16
C PHE A 178 1.77 -8.24 -1.14
N ALA A 179 2.20 -7.67 -2.27
CA ALA A 179 1.49 -7.84 -3.52
C ALA A 179 2.40 -8.00 -4.73
N ASP A 180 1.98 -8.83 -5.67
CA ASP A 180 2.59 -8.89 -7.00
C ASP A 180 2.30 -7.60 -7.79
N VAL A 181 3.34 -7.03 -8.40
CA VAL A 181 3.27 -5.76 -9.14
C VAL A 181 2.26 -5.81 -10.29
N ASP A 182 2.19 -6.93 -11.00
CA ASP A 182 1.31 -7.08 -12.16
C ASP A 182 -0.13 -7.33 -11.72
N ALA A 183 -0.32 -8.13 -10.67
CA ALA A 183 -1.64 -8.38 -10.09
C ALA A 183 -2.32 -7.10 -9.59
N LEU A 184 -1.54 -6.17 -9.00
CA LEU A 184 -2.09 -4.88 -8.56
C LEU A 184 -2.68 -4.03 -9.70
N GLY A 185 -2.34 -4.30 -10.97
CA GLY A 185 -3.02 -3.69 -12.10
C GLY A 185 -4.53 -4.00 -12.19
N GLN A 186 -4.98 -5.04 -11.48
CA GLN A 186 -6.39 -5.45 -11.35
C GLN A 186 -6.95 -5.17 -9.95
N TRP A 187 -6.21 -4.47 -9.10
CA TRP A 187 -6.70 -4.08 -7.77
C TRP A 187 -7.91 -3.16 -7.91
N VAL A 188 -8.91 -3.39 -7.08
CA VAL A 188 -10.13 -2.59 -7.00
C VAL A 188 -10.30 -2.22 -5.54
N HIS A 189 -10.15 -0.93 -5.23
CA HIS A 189 -10.11 -0.45 -3.85
C HIS A 189 -11.49 -0.03 -3.36
N GLU A 190 -12.19 0.81 -4.13
CA GLU A 190 -13.45 1.44 -3.70
C GLU A 190 -14.67 0.98 -4.49
N GLU A 191 -14.50 0.42 -5.68
CA GLU A 191 -15.63 -0.07 -6.47
C GLU A 191 -16.03 -1.50 -6.07
N THR A 192 -17.31 -1.82 -6.21
CA THR A 192 -17.81 -3.18 -6.00
C THR A 192 -17.45 -4.09 -7.17
N LEU A 193 -17.00 -5.32 -6.86
CA LEU A 193 -16.70 -6.35 -7.85
C LEU A 193 -17.95 -7.09 -8.34
N ASP A 194 -19.00 -7.14 -7.52
CA ASP A 194 -20.20 -7.95 -7.77
C ASP A 194 -21.51 -7.15 -7.78
N GLY A 195 -21.43 -5.82 -7.64
CA GLY A 195 -22.60 -4.94 -7.57
C GLY A 195 -23.23 -4.87 -6.18
N LEU A 196 -22.58 -5.44 -5.16
CA LEU A 196 -23.05 -5.47 -3.77
C LEU A 196 -22.10 -4.70 -2.83
N ALA A 197 -22.64 -4.28 -1.70
CA ALA A 197 -21.93 -3.63 -0.61
C ALA A 197 -22.56 -4.01 0.74
N ASP A 198 -21.72 -4.02 1.77
CA ASP A 198 -22.16 -4.03 3.17
C ASP A 198 -22.24 -2.58 3.68
N LEU A 199 -23.19 -2.31 4.57
CA LEU A 199 -23.24 -1.06 5.34
C LEU A 199 -23.35 -1.44 6.80
N VAL A 200 -22.32 -1.12 7.58
CA VAL A 200 -22.30 -1.40 9.02
C VAL A 200 -22.04 -0.15 9.82
N PHE A 201 -22.50 -0.15 11.06
CA PHE A 201 -22.32 0.95 12.00
C PHE A 201 -22.19 0.44 13.42
N TRP A 202 -21.51 1.24 14.23
CA TRP A 202 -21.16 0.92 15.61
C TRP A 202 -21.00 2.20 16.43
N GLY A 203 -20.93 2.07 17.75
CA GLY A 203 -20.64 3.17 18.65
C GLY A 203 -21.53 3.19 19.89
N ARG A 204 -21.45 4.28 20.65
CA ARG A 204 -22.13 4.40 21.95
C ARG A 204 -23.65 4.24 21.84
N ASP A 205 -24.24 4.86 20.83
CA ASP A 205 -25.69 4.93 20.66
C ASP A 205 -26.16 4.01 19.52
N GLU A 206 -25.38 2.96 19.19
CA GLU A 206 -25.65 2.06 18.05
C GLU A 206 -26.99 1.32 18.15
N GLU A 207 -27.42 0.92 19.35
CA GLU A 207 -28.70 0.21 19.53
C GLU A 207 -29.91 1.10 19.25
N GLN A 208 -29.83 2.39 19.62
CA GLN A 208 -30.86 3.38 19.30
C GLN A 208 -30.98 3.55 17.79
N VAL A 209 -29.84 3.73 17.11
CA VAL A 209 -29.80 3.88 15.64
C VAL A 209 -30.29 2.61 14.96
N ALA A 210 -29.93 1.43 15.48
CA ALA A 210 -30.39 0.15 14.94
C ALA A 210 -31.90 -0.03 15.06
N ALA A 211 -32.51 0.37 16.19
CA ALA A 211 -33.96 0.33 16.36
C ALA A 211 -34.67 1.27 15.37
N GLU A 212 -34.15 2.50 15.18
CA GLU A 212 -34.70 3.50 14.26
C GLU A 212 -34.63 3.05 12.79
N PHE A 213 -33.48 2.51 12.38
CA PHE A 213 -33.26 2.09 10.99
C PHE A 213 -33.65 0.65 10.71
N HIS A 214 -34.12 -0.09 11.73
CA HIS A 214 -34.43 -1.52 11.66
C HIS A 214 -33.23 -2.37 11.22
N ALA A 215 -32.02 -2.00 11.66
CA ALA A 215 -30.81 -2.77 11.41
C ALA A 215 -30.72 -3.97 12.35
N LYS A 216 -29.94 -4.98 11.96
CA LYS A 216 -29.67 -6.15 12.80
C LYS A 216 -28.18 -6.31 13.02
N ARG A 217 -27.80 -7.02 14.08
CA ARG A 217 -26.43 -7.54 14.25
C ARG A 217 -26.08 -8.36 13.01
N THR A 218 -24.89 -8.14 12.47
CA THR A 218 -24.42 -8.79 11.25
C THR A 218 -24.07 -10.26 11.49
N GLY A 219 -23.69 -10.61 12.72
CA GLY A 219 -23.17 -11.94 13.06
C GLY A 219 -21.81 -12.22 12.43
N THR A 220 -21.11 -11.18 11.96
CA THR A 220 -19.80 -11.31 11.30
C THR A 220 -18.72 -11.65 12.32
N PRO A 221 -18.00 -12.78 12.18
CA PRO A 221 -16.91 -13.13 13.10
C PRO A 221 -15.85 -12.03 13.19
N GLY A 222 -15.53 -11.61 14.42
CA GLY A 222 -14.56 -10.54 14.69
C GLY A 222 -15.06 -9.12 14.38
N ASP A 223 -16.31 -8.96 13.93
CA ASP A 223 -16.86 -7.67 13.48
C ASP A 223 -18.40 -7.62 13.58
N ASP A 224 -18.96 -8.14 14.68
CA ASP A 224 -20.41 -8.23 14.91
C ASP A 224 -21.03 -6.86 15.28
N ASN A 225 -21.16 -6.01 14.27
CA ASN A 225 -21.76 -4.68 14.35
C ASN A 225 -23.23 -4.71 13.90
N PHE A 226 -23.92 -3.57 13.99
CA PHE A 226 -25.24 -3.43 13.36
C PHE A 226 -25.09 -3.05 11.88
N GLY A 227 -26.00 -3.52 11.03
CA GLY A 227 -25.96 -3.14 9.63
C GLY A 227 -26.84 -3.98 8.71
N TRP A 228 -26.47 -3.92 7.43
CA TRP A 228 -27.07 -4.68 6.34
C TRP A 228 -25.94 -5.23 5.49
N LEU A 229 -25.97 -6.54 5.24
CA LEU A 229 -24.99 -7.22 4.43
C LEU A 229 -25.53 -7.48 3.03
N ASN A 230 -24.64 -7.52 2.03
CA ASN A 230 -24.95 -7.91 0.65
C ASN A 230 -26.11 -7.12 0.03
N LEU A 231 -26.19 -5.82 0.31
CA LEU A 231 -27.16 -4.95 -0.34
C LEU A 231 -26.68 -4.63 -1.77
N PRO A 232 -27.58 -4.45 -2.75
CA PRO A 232 -27.23 -3.80 -4.00
C PRO A 232 -26.53 -2.46 -3.71
N ASP A 233 -25.41 -2.21 -4.38
CA ASP A 233 -24.50 -1.09 -4.12
C ASP A 233 -25.22 0.26 -3.98
N GLU A 234 -26.05 0.61 -4.97
CA GLU A 234 -26.87 1.83 -4.95
C GLU A 234 -27.81 1.92 -3.73
N LYS A 235 -28.37 0.79 -3.27
CA LYS A 235 -29.23 0.77 -2.06
C LYS A 235 -28.40 0.95 -0.79
N ALA A 236 -27.22 0.34 -0.72
CA ALA A 236 -26.31 0.54 0.38
C ALA A 236 -25.85 2.00 0.45
N TYR A 237 -25.55 2.62 -0.70
CA TYR A 237 -25.17 4.03 -0.78
C TYR A 237 -26.31 4.95 -0.31
N GLN A 238 -27.53 4.74 -0.80
CA GLN A 238 -28.71 5.49 -0.35
C GLN A 238 -28.92 5.36 1.17
N GLN A 239 -28.70 4.16 1.73
CA GLN A 239 -28.80 3.94 3.16
C GLN A 239 -27.67 4.62 3.94
N ALA A 240 -26.44 4.63 3.41
CA ALA A 240 -25.30 5.35 3.98
C ALA A 240 -25.55 6.86 4.01
N VAL A 241 -26.10 7.44 2.94
CA VAL A 241 -26.52 8.85 2.88
C VAL A 241 -27.57 9.16 3.96
N ARG A 242 -28.53 8.26 4.20
CA ARG A 242 -29.52 8.44 5.28
C ARG A 242 -28.88 8.42 6.67
N LEU A 243 -27.93 7.51 6.93
CA LEU A 243 -27.15 7.50 8.18
C LEU A 243 -26.34 8.79 8.35
N GLN A 244 -25.70 9.27 7.28
CA GLN A 244 -24.95 10.52 7.30
C GLN A 244 -25.85 11.73 7.61
N HIS A 245 -27.01 11.84 6.97
CA HIS A 245 -27.99 12.89 7.28
C HIS A 245 -28.47 12.81 8.72
N ARG A 246 -28.72 11.62 9.23
CA ARG A 246 -29.12 11.39 10.62
C ARG A 246 -28.04 11.83 11.62
N GLN A 247 -26.77 11.53 11.33
CA GLN A 247 -25.63 11.93 12.14
C GLN A 247 -25.45 13.45 12.18
N HIS A 248 -25.72 14.14 11.07
CA HIS A 248 -25.71 15.61 11.02
C HIS A 248 -26.91 16.26 11.72
N ALA A 249 -28.09 15.64 11.66
CA ALA A 249 -29.31 16.21 12.25
C ALA A 249 -29.29 16.18 13.78
N GLU A 250 -28.70 15.15 14.39
CA GLU A 250 -28.61 14.99 15.85
C GLU A 250 -27.18 14.56 16.23
N PRO A 251 -26.22 15.50 16.22
CA PRO A 251 -24.81 15.21 16.45
C PRO A 251 -24.50 14.69 17.87
N GLU A 252 -25.44 14.81 18.81
CA GLU A 252 -25.37 14.23 20.16
C GLU A 252 -25.46 12.71 20.18
N VAL A 253 -26.11 12.10 19.16
CA VAL A 253 -26.16 10.65 18.96
C VAL A 253 -24.84 10.19 18.33
N LYS A 254 -24.09 9.38 19.07
CA LYS A 254 -22.72 8.98 18.76
C LYS A 254 -22.68 7.57 18.18
N PHE A 255 -22.54 7.52 16.87
CA PHE A 255 -22.21 6.33 16.11
C PHE A 255 -21.27 6.70 14.95
N ALA A 256 -20.59 5.69 14.41
CA ALA A 256 -19.83 5.72 13.17
C ALA A 256 -20.37 4.64 12.25
N PHE A 257 -20.15 4.78 10.94
CA PHE A 257 -20.55 3.78 9.96
C PHE A 257 -19.52 3.69 8.84
N ASP A 258 -19.43 2.51 8.24
CA ASP A 258 -18.65 2.25 7.04
C ASP A 258 -19.58 1.80 5.92
N PHE A 259 -19.44 2.42 4.76
CA PHE A 259 -19.89 1.85 3.50
C PHE A 259 -18.77 0.95 2.95
N ARG A 260 -19.07 -0.33 2.73
CA ARG A 260 -18.10 -1.38 2.43
C ARG A 260 -18.46 -2.08 1.12
N PRO A 261 -18.16 -1.47 -0.04
CA PRO A 261 -18.35 -2.12 -1.33
C PRO A 261 -17.56 -3.43 -1.36
N HIS A 262 -18.06 -4.44 -2.05
CA HIS A 262 -17.37 -5.73 -2.20
C HIS A 262 -16.17 -5.63 -3.15
N SER A 263 -15.20 -4.80 -2.76
CA SER A 263 -13.93 -4.57 -3.43
C SER A 263 -12.86 -5.53 -2.88
N HIS A 264 -11.70 -5.60 -3.53
CA HIS A 264 -10.57 -6.38 -3.00
C HIS A 264 -10.13 -5.88 -1.62
N HIS A 265 -10.16 -4.55 -1.40
CA HIS A 265 -9.83 -3.94 -0.11
C HIS A 265 -10.76 -4.43 1.00
N TRP A 266 -12.08 -4.33 0.79
CA TRP A 266 -13.03 -4.71 1.84
C TRP A 266 -13.09 -6.22 2.06
N GLN A 267 -12.86 -7.02 1.02
CA GLN A 267 -12.72 -8.48 1.15
C GLN A 267 -11.52 -8.85 2.03
N VAL A 268 -10.33 -8.31 1.75
CA VAL A 268 -9.15 -8.62 2.59
C VAL A 268 -9.31 -8.07 4.00
N MET A 269 -9.90 -6.88 4.17
CA MET A 269 -10.14 -6.31 5.50
C MET A 269 -11.19 -7.08 6.31
N ALA A 270 -12.20 -7.67 5.66
CA ALA A 270 -13.12 -8.60 6.32
C ALA A 270 -12.38 -9.85 6.82
N GLY A 271 -11.48 -10.41 6.00
CA GLY A 271 -10.61 -11.51 6.42
C GLY A 271 -9.69 -11.14 7.58
N VAL A 272 -9.10 -9.94 7.56
CA VAL A 272 -8.25 -9.41 8.65
C VAL A 272 -9.04 -9.36 9.95
N ARG A 273 -10.25 -8.77 9.95
CA ARG A 273 -11.09 -8.67 11.16
C ARG A 273 -11.52 -10.04 11.71
N ALA A 274 -11.76 -11.00 10.82
CA ALA A 274 -12.13 -12.37 11.22
C ALA A 274 -10.92 -13.21 11.69
N SER A 275 -9.69 -12.76 11.43
CA SER A 275 -8.46 -13.50 11.69
C SER A 275 -7.96 -13.30 13.12
N ALA A 276 -7.56 -14.38 13.78
CA ALA A 276 -6.91 -14.30 15.10
C ALA A 276 -5.52 -13.67 15.07
N HIS A 277 -4.98 -13.37 13.89
CA HIS A 277 -3.65 -12.82 13.69
C HIS A 277 -3.67 -11.52 12.87
N ASP A 278 -4.84 -10.91 12.72
CA ASP A 278 -5.03 -9.63 12.03
C ASP A 278 -4.41 -9.60 10.63
N ALA A 279 -4.55 -10.71 9.91
CA ALA A 279 -3.95 -10.91 8.61
C ALA A 279 -4.83 -11.80 7.73
N ALA A 280 -4.92 -11.48 6.44
CA ALA A 280 -5.65 -12.25 5.45
C ALA A 280 -5.14 -11.98 4.03
N ALA A 281 -5.44 -12.91 3.12
CA ALA A 281 -5.16 -12.79 1.70
C ALA A 281 -6.44 -12.76 0.88
N VAL A 282 -6.35 -12.15 -0.30
CA VAL A 282 -7.40 -12.14 -1.33
C VAL A 282 -6.75 -12.39 -2.69
N THR A 283 -7.45 -13.12 -3.55
CA THR A 283 -7.01 -13.32 -4.93
C THR A 283 -7.25 -12.05 -5.75
N VAL A 284 -6.22 -11.58 -6.45
CA VAL A 284 -6.28 -10.45 -7.39
C VAL A 284 -5.63 -10.88 -8.69
N GLY A 285 -6.42 -10.94 -9.77
CA GLY A 285 -5.97 -11.54 -11.02
C GLY A 285 -5.53 -12.99 -10.82
N ASN A 286 -4.23 -13.27 -11.00
CA ASN A 286 -3.63 -14.59 -10.82
C ASN A 286 -2.70 -14.68 -9.59
N ALA A 287 -2.76 -13.71 -8.67
CA ALA A 287 -1.93 -13.68 -7.48
C ALA A 287 -2.75 -13.62 -6.18
N GLU A 288 -2.16 -14.12 -5.10
CA GLU A 288 -2.64 -13.95 -3.73
C GLU A 288 -1.96 -12.71 -3.13
N VAL A 289 -2.76 -11.67 -2.88
CA VAL A 289 -2.33 -10.42 -2.24
C VAL A 289 -2.73 -10.47 -0.78
N MET A 290 -1.78 -10.18 0.11
CA MET A 290 -2.02 -10.30 1.55
C MET A 290 -1.87 -8.95 2.25
N MET A 291 -2.76 -8.69 3.21
CA MET A 291 -2.61 -7.62 4.19
C MET A 291 -2.39 -8.19 5.59
N ALA A 292 -1.57 -7.50 6.37
CA ALA A 292 -1.36 -7.79 7.79
C ALA A 292 -1.29 -6.48 8.58
N MET A 293 -2.00 -6.41 9.70
CA MET A 293 -1.91 -5.27 10.60
C MET A 293 -0.52 -5.20 11.22
N THR A 294 -0.01 -3.98 11.42
CA THR A 294 1.31 -3.77 12.04
C THR A 294 1.33 -4.19 13.51
N SER A 295 0.19 -4.38 14.16
CA SER A 295 -0.01 -4.56 15.62
C SER A 295 0.50 -3.42 16.52
N VAL A 296 1.16 -2.40 15.95
CA VAL A 296 1.68 -1.23 16.68
C VAL A 296 1.11 0.09 16.17
N GLY A 297 0.25 0.04 15.15
CA GLY A 297 -0.31 1.23 14.49
C GLY A 297 0.61 1.76 13.37
N ASP A 298 0.58 3.07 13.19
CA ASP A 298 1.30 3.77 12.13
C ASP A 298 2.79 3.93 12.45
N GLY A 299 3.61 4.17 11.43
CA GLY A 299 5.05 4.35 11.63
C GLY A 299 5.92 4.09 10.41
N VAL A 300 7.22 3.97 10.67
CA VAL A 300 8.23 3.69 9.65
C VAL A 300 8.92 2.37 9.99
N PHE A 301 8.84 1.42 9.07
CA PHE A 301 9.21 0.03 9.31
C PHE A 301 10.36 -0.40 8.41
N PRO A 302 11.57 -0.62 8.94
CA PRO A 302 12.73 -1.03 8.15
C PRO A 302 12.52 -2.39 7.48
N VAL A 303 12.87 -2.46 6.20
CA VAL A 303 12.82 -3.69 5.40
C VAL A 303 14.22 -4.19 5.09
N GLN A 304 14.44 -5.47 5.32
CA GLN A 304 15.70 -6.16 5.12
C GLN A 304 15.52 -7.35 4.19
N LEU A 305 16.56 -7.63 3.41
CA LEU A 305 16.70 -8.82 2.59
C LEU A 305 17.74 -9.73 3.23
N ASP A 306 17.31 -10.93 3.57
CA ASP A 306 18.19 -11.99 4.01
C ASP A 306 18.62 -12.84 2.81
N LEU A 307 19.92 -13.14 2.76
CA LEU A 307 20.59 -13.89 1.71
C LEU A 307 21.19 -15.17 2.27
N ASP A 308 21.05 -16.25 1.52
CA ASP A 308 21.71 -17.53 1.84
C ASP A 308 23.21 -17.52 1.50
N ALA A 309 23.91 -18.62 1.78
CA ALA A 309 25.34 -18.77 1.51
C ALA A 309 25.71 -18.70 0.01
N ALA A 310 24.75 -18.91 -0.89
CA ALA A 310 24.91 -18.75 -2.33
C ALA A 310 24.60 -17.30 -2.79
N GLY A 311 24.25 -16.40 -1.88
CA GLY A 311 23.84 -15.03 -2.18
C GLY A 311 22.45 -14.91 -2.78
N LYS A 312 21.61 -15.96 -2.68
CA LYS A 312 20.23 -15.93 -3.16
C LYS A 312 19.29 -15.38 -2.08
N PRO A 313 18.22 -14.65 -2.46
CA PRO A 313 17.16 -14.23 -1.56
C PRO A 313 16.58 -15.42 -0.76
N ALA A 314 16.67 -15.34 0.56
CA ALA A 314 16.13 -16.34 1.49
C ALA A 314 14.82 -15.88 2.12
N ALA A 315 14.76 -14.62 2.57
CA ALA A 315 13.56 -14.00 3.12
C ALA A 315 13.62 -12.47 3.01
N ILE A 316 12.44 -11.85 3.01
CA ILE A 316 12.27 -10.44 3.36
C ILE A 316 11.86 -10.36 4.82
N ARG A 317 12.36 -9.34 5.52
CA ARG A 317 12.13 -9.14 6.95
C ARG A 317 11.75 -7.69 7.23
N ILE A 318 10.61 -7.49 7.86
CA ILE A 318 10.09 -6.19 8.29
C ILE A 318 10.20 -6.14 9.81
N ALA A 319 11.01 -5.22 10.33
CA ALA A 319 11.08 -4.94 11.75
C ALA A 319 9.86 -4.11 12.17
N VAL A 320 9.11 -4.56 13.17
CA VAL A 320 7.81 -3.97 13.57
C VAL A 320 7.89 -3.28 14.92
N GLY A 321 8.17 -4.04 15.98
CA GLY A 321 8.36 -3.53 17.33
C GLY A 321 9.80 -3.66 17.79
N ASN A 322 10.19 -2.87 18.80
CA ASN A 322 11.44 -3.11 19.51
C ASN A 322 11.31 -4.45 20.23
N GLY A 323 12.28 -5.34 20.01
CA GLY A 323 12.30 -6.66 20.64
C GLY A 323 12.68 -6.57 22.11
N ASP A 324 11.76 -6.10 22.94
CA ASP A 324 11.83 -6.19 24.40
C ASP A 324 10.91 -7.32 24.90
#